data_AF-A0A7V8ZCN9-F1
#
_entry.id   AF-A0A7V8ZCN9-F1
#
_cell.length_a   1.000
_cell.length_b   1.000
_cell.length_c   1.000
_cell.angle_alpha   90.00
_cell.angle_beta   90.00
_cell.angle_gamma   90.00
#
_symmetry.space_group_name_H-M   'P 1'
#
loop_
_entity.id
_entity.type
_entity.pdbx_description
1 polymer ?
#
loop_
_entity_poly.entity_id
_entity_poly.type
_entity_poly.pdbx_seq_one_letter_code
_entity_poly.pdbx_strand_id
1 'polypeptide(L)'
;MAHEEAKRIRNVALVGHRGSGKTSLNEALLFEAGQIGRLGSVAEGTTASDAADDERARQMSISASLASFRWDDRKINLIDTPGEASFVADALSALRVCEGSVFVVNA
;
A
#
# COMPACT_ATOMS: atom_id res chain seq x y z
N MET A 1 -25.48 7.51 4.25
CA MET A 1 -24.42 6.69 4.86
C MET A 1 -23.99 7.38 6.15
N ALA A 2 -23.82 6.64 7.24
CA ALA A 2 -23.28 7.23 8.47
C ALA A 2 -21.82 7.66 8.19
N HIS A 3 -21.48 8.91 8.53
CA HIS A 3 -20.13 9.41 8.38
C HIS A 3 -19.26 8.82 9.49
N GLU A 4 -18.10 8.23 9.15
CA GLU A 4 -17.16 7.76 10.16
C GLU A 4 -16.62 8.97 10.94
N GLU A 5 -16.48 8.83 12.26
CA GLU A 5 -15.81 9.84 13.07
C GLU A 5 -14.34 9.95 12.62
N ALA A 6 -13.86 11.17 12.37
CA ALA A 6 -12.49 11.40 11.87
C ALA A 6 -11.41 10.72 12.73
N LYS A 7 -11.59 10.67 14.06
CA LYS A 7 -10.67 10.01 15.00
C LYS A 7 -10.50 8.50 14.78
N ARG A 8 -11.40 7.86 14.03
CA ARG A 8 -11.37 6.41 13.69
C ARG A 8 -10.74 6.13 12.33
N ILE A 9 -10.41 7.17 11.56
CA ILE A 9 -9.72 7.03 10.28
C ILE A 9 -8.21 7.07 10.53
N ARG A 10 -7.45 6.23 9.84
CA ARG A 10 -5.98 6.26 9.84
C ARG A 10 -5.47 6.26 8.41
N ASN A 11 -4.74 7.31 8.06
CA ASN A 11 -4.05 7.41 6.78
C ASN A 11 -2.58 7.02 6.98
N VAL A 12 -2.16 5.92 6.37
CA VAL A 12 -0.83 5.33 6.58
C VAL A 12 -0.13 5.13 5.24
N ALA A 13 1.14 5.48 5.13
CA ALA A 13 1.96 5.19 3.96
C ALA A 13 2.93 4.03 4.22
N LEU A 14 3.10 3.13 3.25
CA LEU A 14 4.21 2.17 3.23
C LEU A 14 5.39 2.80 2.52
N VAL A 15 6.55 2.83 3.16
CA VAL A 15 7.78 3.45 2.61
C VAL A 15 8.97 2.51 2.80
N GLY A 16 9.96 2.63 1.91
CA GLY A 16 11.11 1.72 1.88
C GLY A 16 11.63 1.51 0.47
N HIS A 17 12.86 0.99 0.36
CA HIS A 17 13.52 0.82 -0.93
C HIS A 17 12.79 -0.20 -1.84
N ARG A 18 13.08 -0.20 -3.14
CA ARG A 18 12.58 -1.23 -4.05
C ARG A 18 12.99 -2.62 -3.53
N GLY A 19 12.06 -3.57 -3.63
CA GLY A 19 12.29 -4.94 -3.16
C GLY A 19 12.25 -5.13 -1.65
N SER A 20 11.94 -4.10 -0.85
CA SER A 20 11.83 -4.26 0.61
C SER A 20 10.55 -4.98 1.06
N GLY A 21 9.61 -5.25 0.16
CA GLY A 21 8.38 -5.99 0.46
C GLY A 21 7.15 -5.13 0.78
N LYS A 22 7.16 -3.82 0.47
CA LYS A 22 6.00 -2.91 0.68
C LYS A 22 4.71 -3.45 0.05
N THR A 23 4.72 -3.74 -1.24
CA THR A 23 3.56 -4.23 -1.99
C THR A 23 3.09 -5.60 -1.48
N SER A 24 4.02 -6.48 -1.12
CA SER A 24 3.68 -7.77 -0.49
C SER A 24 3.03 -7.59 0.88
N LEU A 25 3.48 -6.62 1.67
CA LEU A 25 2.86 -6.27 2.95
C LEU A 25 1.47 -5.67 2.75
N ASN A 26 1.28 -4.78 1.77
CA ASN A 26 -0.03 -4.25 1.41
C ASN A 26 -1.01 -5.40 1.08
N GLU A 27 -0.58 -6.35 0.25
CA GLU A 27 -1.37 -7.51 -0.14
C GLU A 27 -1.74 -8.38 1.08
N ALA A 28 -0.77 -8.65 1.95
CA ALA A 28 -1.00 -9.43 3.18
C ALA A 28 -2.01 -8.74 4.11
N LEU A 29 -1.91 -7.43 4.29
CA LEU A 29 -2.86 -6.66 5.11
C LEU A 29 -4.27 -6.70 4.54
N LEU A 30 -4.42 -6.62 3.21
CA LEU A 30 -5.73 -6.73 2.56
C LEU A 30 -6.32 -8.13 2.69
N PHE A 31 -5.50 -9.17 2.58
CA PHE A 31 -5.92 -10.55 2.76
C PHE A 31 -6.37 -10.81 4.20
N GLU A 32 -5.57 -10.42 5.19
CA GLU A 32 -5.90 -10.57 6.62
C GLU A 32 -7.15 -9.76 7.01
N ALA A 33 -7.34 -8.56 6.43
CA ALA A 33 -8.55 -7.77 6.62
C ALA A 33 -9.78 -8.29 5.82
N GLY A 34 -9.65 -9.44 5.13
CA GLY A 34 -10.71 -10.08 4.36
C GLY A 34 -11.19 -9.28 3.15
N GLN A 35 -10.41 -8.31 2.66
CA GLN A 35 -10.77 -7.51 1.48
C GLN A 35 -10.54 -8.24 0.17
N ILE A 36 -9.58 -9.17 0.16
CA ILE A 36 -9.28 -10.03 -0.98
C ILE A 36 -9.37 -11.50 -0.57
N GLY A 37 -9.94 -12.34 -1.44
CA GLY A 37 -10.16 -13.76 -1.14
C GLY A 37 -8.93 -14.66 -1.35
N ARG A 38 -7.84 -14.12 -1.91
CA ARG A 38 -6.59 -14.83 -2.16
C ARG A 38 -5.43 -13.87 -1.97
N LEU A 39 -4.36 -14.33 -1.34
CA LEU A 39 -3.11 -13.59 -1.25
C LEU A 39 -2.43 -13.54 -2.64
N GLY A 40 -2.33 -12.34 -3.22
CA GLY A 40 -1.61 -12.11 -4.47
C GLY A 40 -0.08 -12.11 -4.30
N SER A 41 0.62 -12.06 -5.43
CA SER A 41 2.08 -12.07 -5.52
C SER A 41 2.57 -11.08 -6.56
N VAL A 42 3.58 -10.30 -6.19
CA VAL A 42 4.29 -9.39 -7.11
C VAL A 42 4.94 -10.21 -8.24
N ALA A 43 5.47 -11.39 -7.90
CA ALA A 43 6.15 -12.23 -8.88
C ALA A 43 5.19 -12.74 -9.97
N GLU A 44 3.93 -13.00 -9.59
CA GLU A 44 2.89 -13.48 -10.49
C GLU A 44 2.05 -12.34 -11.10
N GLY A 45 2.28 -11.09 -10.70
CA GLY A 45 1.48 -9.93 -11.13
C GLY A 45 0.02 -10.00 -10.68
N THR A 46 -0.25 -10.69 -9.58
CA THR A 46 -1.61 -10.98 -9.08
C THR A 46 -2.03 -10.12 -7.89
N THR A 47 -1.19 -9.16 -7.48
CA THR A 47 -1.50 -8.22 -6.40
C THR A 47 -2.70 -7.34 -6.74
N ALA A 48 -3.43 -6.93 -5.69
CA ALA A 48 -4.51 -5.95 -5.81
C ALA A 48 -3.97 -4.54 -6.09
N SER A 49 -2.78 -4.22 -5.58
CA SER A 49 -1.97 -3.07 -6.02
C SER A 49 -1.13 -3.42 -7.26
N ASP A 50 -0.50 -2.43 -7.89
CA ASP A 50 0.35 -2.62 -9.08
C ASP A 50 -0.37 -3.29 -10.27
N ALA A 51 -1.56 -2.77 -10.61
CA ALA A 51 -2.41 -3.33 -11.66
C ALA A 51 -2.00 -2.91 -13.09
N ALA A 52 -1.15 -1.89 -13.24
CA ALA A 52 -0.69 -1.45 -14.55
C ALA A 52 0.25 -2.48 -15.18
N ASP A 53 0.14 -2.69 -16.50
CA ASP A 53 0.95 -3.67 -17.23
C ASP A 53 2.46 -3.42 -17.05
N ASP A 54 2.85 -2.14 -17.00
CA ASP A 54 4.23 -1.70 -16.79
C ASP A 54 4.77 -2.02 -15.39
N GLU A 55 3.93 -1.96 -14.36
CA GLU A 55 4.30 -2.29 -12.97
C GLU A 55 4.44 -3.81 -12.82
N ARG A 56 3.52 -4.58 -13.43
CA ARG A 56 3.59 -6.04 -13.49
C ARG A 56 4.81 -6.52 -14.26
N ALA A 57 5.07 -5.95 -15.43
CA ALA A 57 6.20 -6.33 -16.28
C ALA A 57 7.55 -6.03 -15.63
N ARG A 58 7.65 -4.92 -14.88
CA ARG A 58 8.89 -4.51 -14.19
C ARG A 58 9.00 -5.02 -12.75
N GLN A 59 7.93 -5.64 -12.23
CA GLN A 59 7.82 -6.13 -10.85
C GLN A 59 8.21 -5.03 -9.84
N MET A 60 7.68 -3.83 -10.06
CA MET A 60 7.90 -2.67 -9.21
C MET A 60 6.75 -1.68 -9.35
N SER A 61 6.39 -1.05 -8.24
CA SER A 61 5.43 0.06 -8.24
C SER A 61 6.06 1.29 -8.89
N ILE A 62 5.33 1.90 -9.82
CA ILE A 62 5.68 3.15 -10.51
C ILE A 62 4.85 4.29 -9.92
N SER A 63 3.62 4.00 -9.52
CA SER A 63 2.67 4.93 -8.93
C SER A 63 2.30 4.53 -7.51
N ALA A 64 1.88 5.50 -6.70
CA ALA A 64 1.30 5.21 -5.40
C ALA A 64 -0.09 4.57 -5.54
N SER A 65 -0.34 3.47 -4.82
CA SER A 65 -1.63 2.77 -4.82
C SER A 65 -2.36 2.98 -3.49
N LEU A 66 -3.67 3.22 -3.56
CA LEU A 66 -4.52 3.40 -2.39
C LEU A 66 -5.37 2.15 -2.15
N ALA A 67 -5.26 1.60 -0.94
CA ALA A 67 -6.16 0.58 -0.44
C ALA A 67 -6.93 1.07 0.78
N SER A 68 -8.12 0.53 1.01
CA SER A 68 -8.95 0.90 2.16
C SER A 68 -9.59 -0.34 2.77
N PHE A 69 -9.45 -0.51 4.08
CA PHE A 69 -9.98 -1.66 4.81
C PHE A 69 -10.36 -1.30 6.25
N ARG A 70 -11.15 -2.15 6.91
CA ARG A 70 -11.45 -2.01 8.34
C ARG A 70 -10.56 -2.93 9.16
N TRP A 71 -10.09 -2.43 10.29
CA TRP A 71 -9.39 -3.22 11.30
C TRP A 71 -9.68 -2.62 12.68
N ASP A 72 -10.07 -3.45 13.65
CA ASP A 72 -10.28 -3.04 15.06
C ASP A 72 -11.12 -1.73 15.22
N ASP A 73 -12.33 -1.71 14.65
CA ASP A 73 -13.25 -0.57 14.64
C ASP A 73 -12.68 0.75 14.05
N ARG A 74 -11.65 0.64 13.20
CA ARG A 74 -11.04 1.76 12.48
C ARG A 74 -11.12 1.54 10.99
N LYS A 75 -11.19 2.64 10.24
CA LYS A 75 -10.99 2.66 8.80
C LYS A 75 -9.52 2.98 8.53
N ILE A 76 -8.82 2.08 7.86
CA ILE A 76 -7.44 2.27 7.43
C ILE A 76 -7.46 2.62 5.95
N ASN A 77 -6.80 3.72 5.59
CA ASN A 77 -6.43 4.07 4.23
C ASN A 77 -4.92 3.86 4.11
N LEU A 78 -4.51 2.86 3.35
CA LEU A 78 -3.12 2.49 3.18
C LEU A 78 -2.63 2.94 1.81
N ILE A 79 -1.55 3.71 1.76
CA ILE A 79 -0.89 4.12 0.52
C ILE A 79 0.39 3.32 0.35
N ASP A 80 0.40 2.38 -0.59
CA ASP A 80 1.63 1.70 -1.03
C ASP A 80 2.39 2.62 -1.97
N THR A 81 3.67 2.90 -1.69
CA THR A 81 4.45 3.89 -2.44
C THR A 81 5.58 3.25 -3.26
N PRO A 82 5.98 3.86 -4.38
CA PRO A 82 7.16 3.43 -5.12
C PRO A 82 8.43 3.42 -4.27
N GLY A 83 9.25 2.38 -4.44
CA GLY A 83 10.55 2.25 -3.74
C GLY A 83 11.76 2.73 -4.52
N GLU A 84 11.57 3.11 -5.78
CA GLU A 84 12.63 3.56 -6.69
C GLU A 84 12.80 5.08 -6.61
N ALA A 85 14.05 5.56 -6.59
CA ALA A 85 14.34 7.00 -6.42
C ALA A 85 13.73 7.86 -7.54
N SER A 86 13.63 7.33 -8.76
CA SER A 86 13.01 8.02 -9.90
C SER A 86 11.54 8.39 -9.68
N PHE A 87 10.86 7.70 -8.76
CA PHE A 87 9.43 7.90 -8.44
C PHE A 87 9.21 8.44 -7.02
N VAL A 88 10.24 9.06 -6.42
CA VAL A 88 10.19 9.58 -5.04
C VAL A 88 9.11 10.64 -4.81
N ALA A 89 8.70 11.36 -5.86
CA ALA A 89 7.67 12.40 -5.77
C ALA A 89 6.32 11.85 -5.25
N ASP A 90 5.96 10.62 -5.64
CA ASP A 90 4.74 9.96 -5.19
C ASP A 90 4.85 9.57 -3.71
N ALA A 91 5.99 9.01 -3.29
CA ALA A 91 6.24 8.70 -1.88
C ALA A 91 6.20 9.96 -1.00
N LEU A 92 6.81 11.07 -1.46
CA LEU A 92 6.76 12.35 -0.74
C LEU A 92 5.34 12.92 -0.69
N SER A 93 4.54 12.71 -1.73
CA SER A 93 3.14 13.16 -1.77
C SER A 93 2.27 12.36 -0.80
N ALA A 94 2.45 11.03 -0.75
CA ALA A 94 1.79 10.16 0.22
C ALA A 94 2.13 10.57 1.67
N LEU A 95 3.41 10.80 1.95
CA LEU A 95 3.87 11.24 3.28
C LEU A 95 3.30 12.59 3.72
N ARG A 96 2.92 13.48 2.79
CA ARG A 96 2.29 14.76 3.13
C ARG A 96 0.83 14.63 3.57
N VAL A 97 0.14 13.57 3.12
CA VAL A 97 -1.30 13.37 3.36
C VAL A 97 -1.58 12.29 4.41
N CYS A 98 -0.59 11.46 4.74
CA CYS A 98 -0.68 10.43 5.77
C CYS A 98 -0.32 10.97 7.16
N GLU A 99 -0.99 10.45 8.18
CA GLU A 99 -0.73 10.75 9.60
C GLU A 99 0.40 9.87 10.17
N GLY A 100 0.67 8.73 9.53
CA GLY A 100 1.73 7.81 9.91
C GLY A 100 2.34 7.09 8.71
N SER A 101 3.49 6.47 8.93
CA SER A 101 4.20 5.69 7.92
C SER A 101 4.80 4.43 8.51
N VAL A 102 4.78 3.35 7.73
CA VAL A 102 5.46 2.09 8.05
C VAL A 102 6.69 1.96 7.16
N PHE A 103 7.87 1.96 7.76
CA PHE A 103 9.13 1.73 7.06
C PHE A 103 9.36 0.22 6.93
N VAL A 104 9.32 -0.27 5.71
CA VAL A 104 9.58 -1.67 5.38
C VAL A 104 11.04 -1.81 4.97
N VAL A 105 11.80 -2.57 5.74
CA VAL A 105 13.23 -2.80 5.58
C VAL A 105 13.47 -4.29 5.36
N ASN A 106 14.32 -4.64 4.40
CA ASN A 106 14.71 -6.02 4.15
C ASN A 106 15.73 -6.49 5.22
N ALA A 107 15.68 -7.78 5.59
CA ALA A 107 16.53 -8.40 6.60
C ALA A 107 17.90 -8.81 6.05
#